data_AF-A0A9J7AVS3-F1
#
_entry.id   AF-A0A9J7AVS3-F1
#
_cell.length_a   1.000
_cell.length_b   1.000
_cell.length_c   1.000
_cell.angle_alpha   90.00
_cell.angle_beta   90.00
_cell.angle_gamma   90.00
#
_symmetry.space_group_name_H-M   'P 1'
#
loop_
_entity.id
_entity.type
_entity.pdbx_description
1 polymer ?
#
loop_
_entity_poly.entity_id
_entity_poly.type
_entity_poly.pdbx_seq_one_letter_code
_entity_poly.pdbx_strand_id
1 'polypeptide(L)'
;MHSYSRSNPSPRYLELLALYKTMHAEGFVRDTGNGEVRVAAAEAYPGQQILNHLPRVRELVQKHEAETVLDYGCGKGLQYRSVQLRDKNGKTGSVQDYWGVSEIRLYDPGVPDFSELPAMQSDGVICTDVLEHIPESDLLWVVEELYSQARKFVYAAVACYPAQALLPTGENAHETVRPPSWWRELFSVVGRYHPQVAVFVDCETK
;
A
#
# COMPACT_ATOMS: atom_id res chain seq x y z
N MET A 1 18.11 6.10 -18.71
CA MET A 1 17.03 5.15 -19.05
C MET A 1 16.89 4.21 -17.87
N HIS A 2 15.74 4.24 -17.18
CA HIS A 2 15.42 3.20 -16.21
C HIS A 2 15.12 1.93 -16.99
N SER A 3 15.72 0.80 -16.59
CA SER A 3 15.61 -0.46 -17.35
C SER A 3 14.27 -1.17 -17.16
N TYR A 4 13.52 -0.84 -16.11
CA TYR A 4 12.27 -1.52 -15.73
C TYR A 4 11.07 -0.57 -15.71
N SER A 5 9.89 -1.15 -15.92
CA SER A 5 8.59 -0.46 -15.97
C SER A 5 7.46 -1.44 -15.62
N ARG A 6 6.21 -0.95 -15.53
CA ARG A 6 5.03 -1.83 -15.37
C ARG A 6 4.96 -2.95 -16.42
N SER A 7 5.30 -2.65 -17.67
CA SER A 7 5.28 -3.63 -18.78
C SER A 7 6.56 -4.46 -18.90
N ASN A 8 7.62 -4.08 -18.18
CA ASN A 8 8.88 -4.82 -18.10
C ASN A 8 9.44 -4.73 -16.67
N PRO A 9 8.82 -5.37 -15.67
CA PRO A 9 9.31 -5.31 -14.29
C PRO A 9 10.63 -6.07 -14.14
N SER A 10 11.37 -5.82 -13.06
CA SER A 10 12.57 -6.61 -12.80
C SER A 10 12.25 -8.10 -12.55
N PRO A 11 13.20 -9.01 -12.82
CA PRO A 11 13.04 -10.42 -12.46
C PRO A 11 12.72 -10.63 -10.97
N ARG A 12 13.33 -9.83 -10.09
CA ARG A 12 13.10 -9.90 -8.64
C ARG A 12 11.68 -9.45 -8.27
N TYR A 13 11.16 -8.41 -8.93
CA TYR A 13 9.77 -7.98 -8.74
C TYR A 13 8.80 -9.10 -9.11
N LEU A 14 9.02 -9.76 -10.26
CA LEU A 14 8.17 -10.86 -10.71
C LEU A 14 8.22 -12.07 -9.77
N GLU A 15 9.40 -12.40 -9.23
CA GLU A 15 9.60 -13.44 -8.23
C GLU A 15 8.79 -13.15 -6.95
N LEU A 16 8.98 -11.96 -6.38
CA LEU A 16 8.26 -11.55 -5.16
C LEU A 16 6.75 -11.51 -5.40
N LEU A 17 6.30 -10.96 -6.53
CA LEU A 17 4.89 -10.93 -6.88
C LEU A 17 4.28 -12.35 -6.96
N ALA A 18 4.99 -13.29 -7.58
CA ALA A 18 4.55 -14.69 -7.62
C ALA A 18 4.44 -15.28 -6.21
N LEU A 19 5.40 -14.98 -5.33
CA LEU A 19 5.39 -15.42 -3.94
C LEU A 19 4.19 -14.86 -3.15
N TYR A 20 3.92 -13.55 -3.26
CA TYR A 20 2.75 -12.93 -2.63
C TYR A 20 1.44 -13.50 -3.16
N LYS A 21 1.33 -13.76 -4.47
CA LYS A 21 0.16 -14.45 -5.05
C LYS A 21 -0.08 -15.82 -4.41
N THR A 22 0.98 -16.63 -4.27
CA THR A 22 0.87 -17.93 -3.59
C THR A 22 0.45 -17.76 -2.14
N MET A 23 1.05 -16.82 -1.39
CA MET A 23 0.68 -16.59 0.00
C MET A 23 -0.77 -16.10 0.17
N HIS A 24 -1.29 -15.29 -0.75
CA HIS A 24 -2.71 -14.91 -0.75
C HIS A 24 -3.66 -16.08 -1.02
N ALA A 25 -3.28 -16.96 -1.94
CA ALA A 25 -4.10 -18.08 -2.40
C ALA A 25 -4.10 -19.26 -1.41
N GLU A 26 -2.95 -19.54 -0.79
CA GLU A 26 -2.74 -20.75 0.00
C GLU A 26 -2.54 -20.47 1.50
N GLY A 27 -2.31 -19.21 1.87
CA GLY A 27 -1.82 -18.84 3.19
C GLY A 27 -0.31 -19.11 3.33
N PHE A 28 0.24 -18.87 4.51
CA PHE A 28 1.67 -18.98 4.75
C PHE A 28 1.97 -19.34 6.21
N VAL A 29 3.19 -19.78 6.47
CA VAL A 29 3.68 -20.00 7.83
C VAL A 29 4.42 -18.75 8.27
N ARG A 30 4.09 -18.25 9.47
CA ARG A 30 4.73 -17.10 10.09
C ARG A 30 5.46 -17.55 11.34
N ASP A 31 6.75 -17.27 11.42
CA ASP A 31 7.50 -17.38 12.67
C ASP A 31 7.10 -16.24 13.62
N THR A 32 6.78 -16.59 14.86
CA THR A 32 6.38 -15.63 15.91
C THR A 32 7.46 -15.42 16.97
N GLY A 33 8.64 -16.03 16.80
CA GLY A 33 9.71 -16.10 17.81
C GLY A 33 9.44 -17.11 18.93
N ASN A 34 8.19 -17.53 19.11
CA ASN A 34 7.77 -18.60 20.03
C ASN A 34 7.30 -19.86 19.30
N GLY A 35 7.57 -19.95 18.00
CA GLY A 35 7.14 -21.03 17.11
C GLY A 35 6.47 -20.54 15.84
N GLU A 36 6.14 -21.49 14.98
CA GLU A 36 5.50 -21.25 13.69
C GLU A 36 3.97 -21.29 13.79
N VAL A 37 3.32 -20.30 13.19
CA VAL A 37 1.85 -20.24 13.08
C VAL A 37 1.46 -20.28 11.61
N ARG A 38 0.57 -21.21 11.25
CA ARG A 38 -0.04 -21.22 9.91
C ARG A 38 -1.13 -20.15 9.84
N VAL A 39 -0.95 -19.19 8.94
CA VAL A 39 -1.98 -18.23 8.53
C VAL A 39 -2.77 -18.87 7.39
N ALA A 40 -4.09 -19.00 7.57
CA ALA A 40 -4.96 -19.52 6.52
C ALA A 40 -5.06 -18.53 5.35
N ALA A 41 -5.33 -19.03 4.14
CA ALA A 41 -5.49 -18.18 2.96
C ALA A 41 -6.50 -17.05 3.23
N ALA A 42 -7.67 -17.34 3.81
CA ALA A 42 -8.70 -16.34 4.11
C ALA A 42 -8.22 -15.19 5.02
N GLU A 43 -7.19 -15.42 5.83
CA GLU A 43 -6.63 -14.47 6.80
C GLU A 43 -5.34 -13.82 6.32
N ALA A 44 -4.78 -14.26 5.19
CA ALA A 44 -3.55 -13.72 4.62
C ALA A 44 -3.78 -12.29 4.10
N TYR A 45 -3.02 -11.33 4.66
CA TYR A 45 -2.98 -9.93 4.24
C TYR A 45 -4.38 -9.29 4.12
N PRO A 46 -5.11 -9.15 5.24
CA PRO A 46 -6.48 -8.65 5.24
C PRO A 46 -6.62 -7.15 4.95
N GLY A 47 -5.50 -6.43 4.78
CA GLY A 47 -5.47 -4.98 4.56
C GLY A 47 -5.60 -4.14 5.84
N GLN A 48 -5.10 -4.63 6.98
CA GLN A 48 -5.27 -3.96 8.28
C GLN A 48 -4.34 -2.75 8.50
N GLN A 49 -3.24 -2.62 7.76
CA GLN A 49 -2.22 -1.61 8.03
C GLN A 49 -2.76 -0.18 7.92
N ILE A 50 -3.62 0.07 6.93
CA ILE A 50 -4.30 1.35 6.75
C ILE A 50 -5.12 1.80 7.97
N LEU A 51 -5.52 0.89 8.87
CA LEU A 51 -6.26 1.23 10.10
C LEU A 51 -5.48 2.19 11.01
N ASN A 52 -4.14 2.10 11.02
CA ASN A 52 -3.28 2.99 11.80
C ASN A 52 -3.22 4.41 11.20
N HIS A 53 -3.57 4.55 9.91
CA HIS A 53 -3.46 5.81 9.17
C HIS A 53 -4.82 6.45 8.85
N LEU A 54 -5.94 5.85 9.27
CA LEU A 54 -7.28 6.38 8.97
C LEU A 54 -7.45 7.86 9.32
N PRO A 55 -7.02 8.36 10.51
CA PRO A 55 -7.18 9.77 10.84
C PRO A 55 -6.38 10.68 9.91
N ARG A 56 -5.17 10.26 9.55
CA ARG A 56 -4.29 11.02 8.65
C ARG A 56 -4.87 11.07 7.24
N VAL A 57 -5.32 9.94 6.71
CA VAL A 57 -5.97 9.89 5.39
C VAL A 57 -7.25 10.72 5.38
N ARG A 58 -8.04 10.69 6.46
CA ARG A 58 -9.23 11.55 6.59
C ARG A 58 -8.89 13.04 6.49
N GLU A 59 -7.85 13.48 7.19
CA GLU A 59 -7.39 14.87 7.13
C GLU A 59 -7.04 15.28 5.70
N LEU A 60 -6.33 14.41 4.97
CA LEU A 60 -5.95 14.66 3.57
C LEU A 60 -7.17 14.68 2.64
N VAL A 61 -8.10 13.73 2.80
CA VAL A 61 -9.36 13.70 2.07
C VAL A 61 -10.13 15.01 2.25
N GLN A 62 -10.25 15.50 3.49
CA GLN A 62 -10.96 16.74 3.79
C GLN A 62 -10.22 17.97 3.25
N LYS A 63 -8.90 18.05 3.45
CA LYS A 63 -8.06 19.17 3.01
C LYS A 63 -8.08 19.34 1.48
N HIS A 64 -8.13 18.23 0.75
CA HIS A 64 -8.09 18.21 -0.71
C HIS A 64 -9.48 18.02 -1.33
N GLU A 65 -10.55 18.05 -0.53
CA GLU A 65 -11.93 17.84 -0.99
C GLU A 65 -12.05 16.60 -1.90
N ALA A 66 -11.40 15.50 -1.50
CA ALA A 66 -11.32 14.29 -2.31
C ALA A 66 -12.63 13.49 -2.23
N GLU A 67 -13.17 13.10 -3.38
CA GLU A 67 -14.38 12.28 -3.46
C GLU A 67 -14.06 10.80 -3.70
N THR A 68 -12.94 10.48 -4.35
CA THR A 68 -12.56 9.10 -4.65
C THR A 68 -11.13 8.80 -4.18
N VAL A 69 -10.92 7.64 -3.57
CA VAL A 69 -9.59 7.19 -3.11
C VAL A 69 -9.25 5.85 -3.74
N LEU A 70 -8.00 5.66 -4.17
CA LEU A 70 -7.43 4.36 -4.52
C LEU A 70 -6.54 3.87 -3.39
N ASP A 71 -6.80 2.67 -2.87
CA ASP A 71 -5.91 1.92 -1.99
C ASP A 71 -4.99 1.01 -2.82
N TYR A 72 -3.71 1.40 -2.92
CA TYR A 72 -2.68 0.72 -3.70
C TYR A 72 -1.90 -0.24 -2.80
N GLY A 73 -2.06 -1.54 -3.05
CA GLY A 73 -1.64 -2.63 -2.18
C GLY A 73 -2.65 -2.90 -1.06
N CYS A 74 -3.94 -2.94 -1.38
CA CYS A 74 -5.03 -3.04 -0.41
C CYS A 74 -5.13 -4.41 0.30
N GLY A 75 -4.30 -5.40 -0.10
CA GLY A 75 -4.47 -6.79 0.29
C GLY A 75 -5.85 -7.28 -0.10
N LYS A 76 -6.51 -8.01 0.81
CA LYS A 76 -7.87 -8.54 0.59
C LYS A 76 -9.00 -7.51 0.76
N GLY A 77 -8.69 -6.25 1.06
CA GLY A 77 -9.70 -5.19 1.18
C GLY A 77 -10.74 -5.43 2.29
N LEU A 78 -10.47 -6.32 3.25
CA LEU A 78 -11.43 -6.68 4.31
C LEU A 78 -11.68 -5.52 5.27
N GLN A 79 -10.70 -4.63 5.46
CA GLN A 79 -10.84 -3.41 6.25
C GLN A 79 -12.03 -2.54 5.81
N TYR A 80 -12.37 -2.52 4.53
CA TYR A 80 -13.48 -1.71 4.01
C TYR A 80 -14.86 -2.36 4.21
N ARG A 81 -14.90 -3.66 4.52
CA ARG A 81 -16.15 -4.43 4.70
C ARG A 81 -16.39 -4.84 6.15
N SER A 82 -15.32 -5.12 6.88
CA SER A 82 -15.35 -5.78 8.19
C SER A 82 -15.15 -4.80 9.35
N VAL A 83 -14.54 -3.64 9.10
CA VAL A 83 -14.26 -2.65 10.16
C VAL A 83 -15.40 -1.64 10.26
N GLN A 84 -15.87 -1.45 11.48
CA GLN A 84 -16.88 -0.47 11.84
C GLN A 84 -16.25 0.55 12.79
N LEU A 85 -16.24 1.80 12.35
CA LEU A 85 -15.62 2.92 13.06
C LEU A 85 -16.69 3.73 13.76
N ARG A 86 -16.42 4.12 15.00
CA ARG A 86 -17.32 4.96 15.78
C ARG A 86 -16.81 6.40 15.78
N ASP A 87 -17.65 7.34 15.37
CA ASP A 87 -17.33 8.76 15.48
C ASP A 87 -17.50 9.28 16.92
N LYS A 88 -17.07 10.52 17.16
CA LYS A 88 -17.16 11.19 18.46
C LYS A 88 -18.60 11.36 18.97
N ASN A 89 -19.60 11.29 18.10
CA ASN A 89 -21.02 11.40 18.42
C ASN A 89 -21.66 10.02 18.63
N GLY A 90 -20.86 8.96 18.56
CA GLY A 90 -21.30 7.58 18.74
C GLY A 90 -21.89 6.93 17.50
N LYS A 91 -21.88 7.59 16.34
CA LYS A 91 -22.34 7.02 15.06
C LYS A 91 -21.30 6.03 14.56
N THR A 92 -21.75 4.82 14.21
CA THR A 92 -20.91 3.80 13.62
C THR A 92 -21.04 3.82 12.10
N GLY A 93 -19.93 3.65 11.38
CA GLY A 93 -19.91 3.56 9.92
C GLY A 93 -18.68 2.84 9.39
N SER A 94 -18.66 2.60 8.08
CA SER A 94 -17.52 2.03 7.37
C SER A 94 -16.32 2.98 7.33
N VAL A 95 -15.17 2.50 6.86
CA VAL A 95 -14.02 3.35 6.54
C VAL A 95 -14.40 4.42 5.51
N GLN A 96 -15.23 4.07 4.52
CA GLN A 96 -15.73 5.01 3.52
C GLN A 96 -16.57 6.13 4.15
N ASP A 97 -17.48 5.80 5.07
CA ASP A 97 -18.27 6.80 5.82
C ASP A 97 -17.38 7.70 6.68
N TYR A 98 -16.33 7.12 7.28
CA TYR A 98 -15.40 7.86 8.14
C TYR A 98 -14.56 8.88 7.35
N TRP A 99 -14.10 8.51 6.16
CA TRP A 99 -13.40 9.43 5.26
C TRP A 99 -14.34 10.42 4.59
N GLY A 100 -15.59 10.04 4.36
CA GLY A 100 -16.57 10.88 3.67
C GLY A 100 -16.33 10.91 2.16
N VAL A 101 -15.88 9.79 1.58
CA VAL A 101 -15.64 9.63 0.14
C VAL A 101 -16.79 8.88 -0.52
N SER A 102 -17.06 9.18 -1.79
CA SER A 102 -18.11 8.50 -2.57
C SER A 102 -17.67 7.13 -3.09
N GLU A 103 -16.36 6.90 -3.24
CA GLU A 103 -15.82 5.65 -3.76
C GLU A 103 -14.42 5.35 -3.19
N ILE A 104 -14.21 4.08 -2.82
CA ILE A 104 -12.88 3.52 -2.56
C ILE A 104 -12.61 2.45 -3.62
N ARG A 105 -11.55 2.65 -4.40
CA ARG A 105 -11.04 1.70 -5.38
C ARG A 105 -9.89 0.92 -4.76
N LEU A 106 -9.79 -0.34 -5.14
CA LEU A 106 -8.86 -1.29 -4.57
C LEU A 106 -7.93 -1.81 -5.65
N TYR A 107 -6.64 -1.84 -5.35
CA TYR A 107 -5.64 -2.45 -6.21
C TYR A 107 -4.65 -3.25 -5.37
N ASP A 108 -4.43 -4.49 -5.75
CA ASP A 108 -3.34 -5.32 -5.24
C ASP A 108 -2.98 -6.37 -6.31
N PRO A 109 -1.78 -6.31 -6.93
CA PRO A 109 -1.41 -7.22 -8.01
C PRO A 109 -1.30 -8.68 -7.53
N GLY A 110 -1.19 -8.91 -6.22
CA GLY A 110 -1.18 -10.22 -5.58
C GLY A 110 -2.55 -10.85 -5.39
N VAL A 111 -3.64 -10.09 -5.53
CA VAL A 111 -5.01 -10.54 -5.25
C VAL A 111 -5.83 -10.55 -6.54
N PRO A 112 -6.33 -11.72 -7.02
CA PRO A 112 -7.05 -11.81 -8.29
C PRO A 112 -8.16 -10.78 -8.48
N ASP A 113 -9.01 -10.58 -7.46
CA ASP A 113 -10.14 -9.65 -7.50
C ASP A 113 -9.73 -8.16 -7.61
N PHE A 114 -8.48 -7.83 -7.26
CA PHE A 114 -7.95 -6.46 -7.24
C PHE A 114 -6.68 -6.31 -8.10
N SER A 115 -6.38 -7.31 -8.93
CA SER A 115 -5.11 -7.38 -9.67
C SER A 115 -5.03 -6.45 -10.86
N GLU A 116 -6.16 -5.89 -11.29
CA GLU A 116 -6.24 -4.93 -12.37
C GLU A 116 -6.19 -3.50 -11.82
N LEU A 117 -5.25 -2.70 -12.34
CA LEU A 117 -5.15 -1.30 -11.96
C LEU A 117 -6.37 -0.53 -12.48
N PRO A 118 -7.02 0.31 -11.66
CA PRO A 118 -8.15 1.08 -12.12
C PRO A 118 -7.83 1.95 -13.35
N ALA A 119 -8.71 1.93 -14.34
CA ALA A 119 -8.54 2.71 -15.57
C ALA A 119 -8.70 4.23 -15.34
N MET A 120 -9.42 4.62 -14.28
CA MET A 120 -9.67 6.01 -13.92
C MET A 120 -8.84 6.41 -12.71
N GLN A 121 -8.22 7.58 -12.79
CA GLN A 121 -7.56 8.21 -11.64
C GLN A 121 -8.53 8.38 -10.46
N SER A 122 -7.99 8.43 -9.26
CA SER A 122 -8.67 8.83 -8.03
C SER A 122 -8.26 10.24 -7.61
N ASP A 123 -9.04 10.90 -6.76
CA ASP A 123 -8.61 12.17 -6.17
C ASP A 123 -7.41 11.95 -5.24
N GLY A 124 -7.47 10.93 -4.39
CA GLY A 124 -6.38 10.48 -3.55
C GLY A 124 -5.88 9.09 -3.93
N VAL A 125 -4.57 8.86 -3.81
CA VAL A 125 -3.97 7.52 -3.80
C VAL A 125 -3.31 7.31 -2.45
N ILE A 126 -3.60 6.18 -1.80
CA ILE A 126 -2.98 5.75 -0.54
C ILE A 126 -2.16 4.48 -0.80
N CYS A 127 -1.01 4.35 -0.16
CA CYS A 127 -0.16 3.17 -0.25
C CYS A 127 0.53 2.96 1.11
N THR A 128 0.16 1.91 1.83
CA THR A 128 0.64 1.67 3.21
C THR A 128 1.16 0.25 3.35
N ASP A 129 2.41 0.07 3.80
CA ASP A 129 3.05 -1.24 4.01
C ASP A 129 3.15 -2.06 2.70
N VAL A 130 3.77 -1.46 1.67
CA VAL A 130 3.82 -1.98 0.29
C VAL A 130 5.17 -1.69 -0.36
N LEU A 131 5.63 -0.43 -0.31
CA LEU A 131 6.80 0.00 -1.06
C LEU A 131 8.10 -0.65 -0.58
N GLU A 132 8.23 -0.89 0.71
CA GLU A 132 9.33 -1.64 1.32
C GLU A 132 9.40 -3.10 0.86
N HIS A 133 8.32 -3.67 0.32
CA HIS A 133 8.28 -5.02 -0.25
C HIS A 133 8.70 -5.06 -1.73
N ILE A 134 8.95 -3.90 -2.34
CA ILE A 134 9.29 -3.77 -3.76
C ILE A 134 10.81 -3.61 -3.90
N PRO A 135 11.46 -4.29 -4.87
CA PRO A 135 12.88 -4.10 -5.14
C PRO A 135 13.20 -2.65 -5.54
N GLU A 136 14.36 -2.15 -5.09
CA GLU A 136 14.78 -0.77 -5.36
C GLU A 136 14.76 -0.42 -6.87
N SER A 137 15.05 -1.39 -7.73
CA SER A 137 15.04 -1.24 -9.19
C SER A 137 13.68 -0.90 -9.80
N ASP A 138 12.59 -1.19 -9.09
CA ASP A 138 11.22 -1.03 -9.56
C ASP A 138 10.49 0.13 -8.87
N LEU A 139 11.04 0.63 -7.77
CA LEU A 139 10.42 1.68 -6.96
C LEU A 139 10.16 2.96 -7.73
N LEU A 140 11.03 3.34 -8.68
CA LEU A 140 10.81 4.57 -9.43
C LEU A 140 9.53 4.51 -10.27
N TRP A 141 9.32 3.42 -11.03
CA TRP A 141 8.14 3.32 -11.89
C TRP A 141 6.87 3.05 -11.06
N VAL A 142 6.98 2.37 -9.91
CA VAL A 142 5.86 2.20 -8.99
C VAL A 142 5.43 3.54 -8.39
N VAL A 143 6.39 4.35 -7.93
CA VAL A 143 6.08 5.68 -7.39
C VAL A 143 5.50 6.57 -8.49
N GLU A 144 6.04 6.55 -9.71
CA GLU A 144 5.45 7.22 -10.89
C GLU A 144 4.00 6.78 -11.11
N GLU A 145 3.70 5.48 -10.95
CA GLU A 145 2.34 4.96 -11.08
C GLU A 145 1.41 5.51 -10.00
N LEU A 146 1.84 5.61 -8.73
CA LEU A 146 1.05 6.23 -7.66
C LEU A 146 0.67 7.67 -8.02
N TYR A 147 1.62 8.46 -8.52
CA TYR A 147 1.36 9.82 -8.99
C TYR A 147 0.40 9.83 -10.19
N SER A 148 0.61 8.93 -11.15
CA SER A 148 -0.23 8.85 -12.35
C SER A 148 -1.69 8.47 -12.05
N GLN A 149 -1.95 7.83 -10.92
CA GLN A 149 -3.29 7.44 -10.47
C GLN A 149 -3.96 8.51 -9.58
N ALA A 150 -3.25 9.56 -9.19
CA ALA A 150 -3.75 10.62 -8.33
C ALA A 150 -4.06 11.90 -9.10
N ARG A 151 -5.22 12.51 -8.82
CA ARG A 151 -5.54 13.87 -9.28
C ARG A 151 -5.13 14.96 -8.29
N LYS A 152 -5.20 14.69 -6.98
CA LYS A 152 -5.04 15.71 -5.93
C LYS A 152 -3.93 15.38 -4.95
N PHE A 153 -3.87 14.15 -4.42
CA PHE A 153 -2.82 13.77 -3.48
C PHE A 153 -2.39 12.31 -3.54
N VAL A 154 -1.14 12.07 -3.11
CA VAL A 154 -0.59 10.75 -2.78
C VAL A 154 -0.22 10.74 -1.30
N TYR A 155 -0.65 9.71 -0.58
CA TYR A 155 -0.20 9.39 0.77
C TYR A 155 0.52 8.04 0.76
N ALA A 156 1.74 8.01 1.27
CA ALA A 156 2.53 6.80 1.43
C ALA A 156 2.97 6.64 2.89
N ALA A 157 2.77 5.45 3.46
CA ALA A 157 3.37 5.05 4.72
C ALA A 157 4.34 3.89 4.47
N VAL A 158 5.61 4.08 4.85
CA VAL A 158 6.70 3.15 4.52
C VAL A 158 7.54 2.83 5.75
N ALA A 159 7.69 1.54 6.05
CA ALA A 159 8.60 1.05 7.07
C ALA A 159 10.06 1.21 6.65
N CYS A 160 10.84 1.96 7.43
CA CYS A 160 12.27 2.17 7.21
C CYS A 160 13.15 1.22 8.05
N TYR A 161 12.63 0.04 8.38
CA TYR A 161 13.27 -0.97 9.22
C TYR A 161 12.96 -2.38 8.70
N PRO A 162 13.77 -3.41 9.02
CA PRO A 162 13.48 -4.78 8.62
C PRO A 162 12.15 -5.31 9.16
N ALA A 163 11.44 -6.08 8.35
CA ALA A 163 10.21 -6.76 8.76
C ALA A 163 10.49 -7.69 9.94
N GLN A 164 9.49 -7.90 10.81
CA GLN A 164 9.50 -9.06 11.69
C GLN A 164 9.23 -10.36 10.92
N ALA A 165 8.52 -10.27 9.79
CA ALA A 165 8.15 -11.41 8.96
C ALA A 165 9.31 -11.81 8.03
N LEU A 166 9.45 -13.13 7.85
CA LEU A 166 10.27 -13.71 6.79
C LEU A 166 9.38 -14.23 5.67
N LEU A 167 9.88 -14.16 4.45
CA LEU A 167 9.31 -14.83 3.29
C LEU A 167 9.49 -16.35 3.41
N PRO A 168 8.70 -17.16 2.69
CA PRO A 168 8.93 -18.61 2.62
C PRO A 168 10.34 -19.03 2.16
N THR A 169 11.07 -18.12 1.49
CA THR A 169 12.48 -18.30 1.10
C THR A 169 13.46 -18.13 2.27
N GLY A 170 13.00 -17.65 3.43
CA GLY A 170 13.82 -17.28 4.58
C GLY A 170 14.36 -15.85 4.54
N GLU A 171 14.15 -15.13 3.43
CA GLU A 171 14.53 -13.72 3.28
C GLU A 171 13.62 -12.80 4.11
N ASN A 172 14.10 -11.60 4.46
CA ASN A 172 13.25 -10.62 5.14
C ASN A 172 12.13 -10.14 4.21
N ALA A 173 10.90 -9.98 4.72
CA ALA A 173 9.78 -9.54 3.89
C ALA A 173 9.94 -8.09 3.38
N HIS A 174 10.65 -7.22 4.09
CA HIS A 174 10.98 -5.89 3.58
C HIS A 174 12.22 -6.00 2.69
N GLU A 175 12.00 -6.08 1.39
CA GLU A 175 13.02 -6.16 0.34
C GLU A 175 13.90 -4.91 0.31
N THR A 176 13.28 -3.72 0.36
CA THR A 176 14.00 -2.44 0.32
C THR A 176 13.93 -1.75 1.68
N VAL A 177 15.04 -1.78 2.41
CA VAL A 177 15.21 -1.04 3.66
C VAL A 177 16.13 0.16 3.43
N ARG A 178 15.55 1.36 3.45
CA ARG A 178 16.21 2.64 3.22
C ARG A 178 15.80 3.67 4.28
N PRO A 179 16.66 4.65 4.61
CA PRO A 179 16.33 5.66 5.61
C PRO A 179 15.23 6.61 5.12
N PRO A 180 14.51 7.29 6.03
CA PRO A 180 13.43 8.22 5.67
C PRO A 180 13.79 9.29 4.63
N SER A 181 15.03 9.80 4.64
CA SER A 181 15.49 10.79 3.66
C SER A 181 15.51 10.24 2.23
N TRP A 182 15.84 8.97 2.06
CA TRP A 182 15.90 8.32 0.75
C TRP A 182 14.51 8.19 0.14
N TRP A 183 13.52 7.74 0.93
CA TRP A 183 12.13 7.65 0.49
C TRP A 183 11.56 9.02 0.12
N ARG A 184 11.78 10.04 0.96
CA ARG A 184 11.33 11.40 0.67
C ARG A 184 11.97 11.97 -0.59
N GLU A 185 13.24 11.71 -0.84
CA GLU A 185 13.92 12.14 -2.07
C GLU A 185 13.34 11.43 -3.30
N LEU A 186 13.11 10.11 -3.23
CA LEU A 186 12.50 9.34 -4.32
C LEU A 186 11.14 9.96 -4.74
N PHE A 187 10.26 10.20 -3.76
CA PHE A 187 8.98 10.86 -4.01
C PHE A 187 9.16 12.30 -4.51
N SER A 188 10.11 13.07 -3.96
CA SER A 188 10.38 14.44 -4.40
C SER A 188 10.82 14.51 -5.86
N VAL A 189 11.70 13.60 -6.29
CA VAL A 189 12.20 13.55 -7.67
C VAL A 189 11.07 13.24 -8.65
N VAL A 190 10.23 12.24 -8.36
CA VAL A 190 9.07 11.91 -9.20
C VAL A 190 8.04 13.04 -9.19
N GLY A 191 7.75 13.59 -8.01
CA GLY A 191 6.77 14.66 -7.83
C GLY A 191 7.07 15.94 -8.62
N ARG A 192 8.33 16.19 -9.03
CA ARG A 192 8.67 17.31 -9.93
C ARG A 192 8.00 17.20 -11.29
N TYR A 193 7.65 15.99 -11.74
CA TYR A 193 6.92 15.75 -12.99
C TYR A 193 5.40 15.77 -12.81
N HIS A 194 4.91 15.84 -11.56
CA HIS A 194 3.48 15.83 -11.20
C HIS A 194 3.14 16.99 -10.24
N PRO A 195 3.40 18.26 -10.63
CA PRO A 195 3.29 19.42 -9.74
C PRO A 195 1.87 19.68 -9.21
N GLN A 196 0.84 19.10 -9.84
CA GLN A 196 -0.56 19.17 -9.43
C GLN A 196 -0.92 18.23 -8.26
N VAL A 197 -0.07 17.24 -7.96
CA VAL A 197 -0.35 16.22 -6.94
C VAL A 197 0.45 16.53 -5.67
N ALA A 198 -0.26 16.79 -4.58
CA ALA A 198 0.37 16.92 -3.26
C ALA A 198 0.87 15.56 -2.75
N VAL A 199 2.07 15.49 -2.18
CA VAL A 199 2.63 14.25 -1.65
C VAL A 199 2.86 14.31 -0.15
N PHE A 200 2.53 13.21 0.52
CA PHE A 200 2.73 13.02 1.95
C PHE A 200 3.36 11.65 2.17
N VAL A 201 4.59 11.62 2.70
CA VAL A 201 5.34 10.38 2.97
C VAL A 201 5.62 10.27 4.46
N ASP A 202 4.92 9.35 5.12
CA ASP A 202 5.16 8.98 6.51
C ASP A 202 6.16 7.81 6.53
N CYS A 203 7.35 8.06 7.09
CA CYS A 203 8.40 7.05 7.19
C CYS A 203 8.46 6.54 8.63
N GLU A 204 8.16 5.26 8.83
CA GLU A 204 8.16 4.64 10.15
C GLU A 204 9.56 4.18 10.54
N THR A 205 9.98 4.51 11.75
CA THR A 205 11.30 4.14 12.30
C THR A 205 11.12 3.46 13.65
N LYS A 206 11.94 2.43 13.93
CA LYS A 206 12.01 1.75 15.22
C LYS A 206 13.17 2.28 16.07
#